data_AF-A0A7D9JBZ2-F1
#
_entry.id   AF-A0A7D9JBZ2-F1
#
_cell.length_a   1.000
_cell.length_b   1.000
_cell.length_c   1.000
_cell.angle_alpha   90.00
_cell.angle_beta   90.00
_cell.angle_gamma   90.00
#
_symmetry.space_group_name_H-M   'P 1'
#
loop_
_entity.id
_entity.type
_entity.pdbx_description
1 polymer ?
#
loop_
_entity_poly.entity_id
_entity_poly.type
_entity_poly.pdbx_seq_one_letter_code
_entity_poly.pdbx_strand_id
1 'polypeptide(L)'
;MAYHNSIVLFPDFIAILTDQVLLAFLREIENMSKTEKDMFTQEEAVEFLQNSWKIKNVLDRMKTDRKNLADEIVTQILAKVPFQSISLVAAKPEDRNRPSFEDIKARCTTGIGGLCSEMNTFTWGLLKGVGFDICLAPSTVTSTITAPENHAILLLRGLEQDGDLYLADCGMGFPTFRTVSLDFAEESPIFKDSFLEYKYVRHEGKILRMHGKGDM
;
A
#
# COMPACT_ATOMS: atom_id res chain seq x y z
N MET A 1 -31.69 19.27 -12.14
CA MET A 1 -31.19 17.99 -12.67
C MET A 1 -30.47 17.29 -11.54
N ALA A 2 -31.10 16.26 -10.98
CA ALA A 2 -30.51 15.45 -9.91
C ALA A 2 -29.59 14.40 -10.55
N TYR A 3 -28.29 14.48 -10.28
CA TYR A 3 -27.38 13.37 -10.59
C TYR A 3 -27.68 12.25 -9.58
N HIS A 4 -28.32 11.19 -10.04
CA HIS A 4 -28.33 9.92 -9.33
C HIS A 4 -26.88 9.41 -9.26
N ASN A 5 -26.31 9.38 -8.06
CA ASN A 5 -25.01 8.78 -7.76
C ASN A 5 -25.10 7.26 -7.97
N SER A 6 -24.88 6.80 -9.20
CA SER A 6 -24.74 5.37 -9.49
C SER A 6 -23.28 4.95 -9.30
N ILE A 7 -22.79 4.96 -8.06
CA ILE A 7 -21.67 4.10 -7.68
C ILE A 7 -22.27 2.70 -7.55
N VAL A 8 -22.00 1.87 -8.54
CA VAL A 8 -22.49 0.49 -8.59
C VAL A 8 -21.54 -0.36 -7.79
N LEU A 9 -22.09 -1.21 -6.90
CA LEU A 9 -21.35 -2.31 -6.28
C LEU A 9 -20.91 -3.29 -7.37
N PHE A 10 -19.78 -3.04 -8.03
CA PHE A 10 -19.12 -4.11 -8.76
C PHE A 10 -18.33 -4.93 -7.73
N PRO A 11 -18.49 -6.26 -7.70
CA PRO A 11 -17.80 -7.14 -6.75
C PRO A 11 -16.30 -7.28 -7.03
N ASP A 12 -15.78 -6.58 -8.04
CA ASP A 12 -14.44 -6.76 -8.55
C ASP A 12 -13.48 -5.80 -7.85
N PHE A 13 -12.61 -6.39 -7.02
CA PHE A 13 -11.39 -5.82 -6.45
C PHE A 13 -11.54 -4.89 -5.24
N ILE A 14 -11.95 -5.49 -4.14
CA ILE A 14 -11.89 -4.90 -2.81
C ILE A 14 -10.67 -5.48 -2.09
N ALA A 15 -9.85 -4.68 -1.41
CA ALA A 15 -8.95 -5.17 -0.36
C ALA A 15 -9.73 -5.19 0.96
N ILE A 16 -10.13 -6.37 1.43
CA ILE A 16 -10.86 -6.53 2.69
C ILE A 16 -9.90 -6.37 3.87
N LEU A 17 -10.02 -5.26 4.61
CA LEU A 17 -9.52 -5.15 5.99
C LEU A 17 -10.66 -5.53 6.93
N THR A 18 -10.45 -6.49 7.84
CA THR A 18 -11.41 -6.76 8.91
C THR A 18 -11.07 -5.93 10.14
N ASP A 19 -12.07 -5.60 10.97
CA ASP A 19 -11.83 -4.95 12.27
C ASP A 19 -10.91 -5.81 13.17
N GLN A 20 -10.90 -7.13 12.98
CA GLN A 20 -9.96 -8.02 13.68
C GLN A 20 -8.51 -7.84 13.21
N VAL A 21 -8.26 -7.64 11.92
CA VAL A 21 -6.92 -7.30 11.40
C VAL A 21 -6.47 -5.94 11.93
N LEU A 22 -7.39 -4.98 12.03
CA LEU A 22 -7.12 -3.67 12.62
C LEU A 22 -6.72 -3.78 14.11
N LEU A 23 -7.45 -4.59 14.88
CA LEU A 23 -7.17 -4.82 16.29
C LEU A 23 -5.90 -5.65 16.50
N ALA A 24 -5.62 -6.61 15.62
CA ALA A 24 -4.38 -7.38 15.63
C ALA A 24 -3.17 -6.48 15.33
N PHE A 25 -3.29 -5.57 14.37
CA PHE A 25 -2.27 -4.55 14.06
C PHE A 25 -1.95 -3.66 15.26
N LEU A 26 -2.97 -3.16 15.96
CA LEU A 26 -2.76 -2.34 17.16
C LEU A 26 -1.95 -3.11 18.23
N ARG A 27 -2.20 -4.43 18.37
CA ARG A 27 -1.49 -5.31 19.30
C ARG A 27 -0.10 -5.73 18.83
N GLU A 28 0.12 -5.89 17.53
CA GLU A 28 1.40 -6.35 16.98
C GLU A 28 2.44 -5.23 17.01
N ILE A 29 2.05 -3.98 16.74
CA ILE A 29 2.93 -2.80 16.89
C ILE A 29 3.38 -2.59 18.34
N GLU A 30 2.51 -2.84 19.32
CA GLU A 30 2.90 -2.78 20.74
C GLU A 30 3.96 -3.84 21.11
N ASN A 31 4.07 -4.92 20.33
CA ASN A 31 4.96 -6.05 20.58
C ASN A 31 6.18 -6.12 19.64
N MET A 32 6.27 -5.26 18.61
CA MET A 32 7.41 -5.18 17.70
C MET A 32 8.60 -4.48 18.36
N SER A 33 9.20 -5.13 19.36
CA SER A 33 10.58 -4.88 19.79
C SER A 33 11.40 -6.15 19.57
N LYS A 34 12.43 -6.00 18.71
CA LYS A 34 13.62 -6.85 18.52
C LYS A 34 13.57 -7.93 17.43
N THR A 35 14.61 -7.88 16.59
CA THR A 35 15.23 -8.97 15.79
C THR A 35 14.69 -9.34 14.40
N GLU A 36 14.40 -8.37 13.53
CA GLU A 36 14.52 -8.60 12.08
C GLU A 36 15.56 -7.64 11.49
N LYS A 37 16.40 -8.14 10.57
CA LYS A 37 17.29 -7.30 9.76
C LYS A 37 16.39 -6.45 8.86
N ASP A 38 16.36 -5.14 9.10
CA ASP A 38 15.57 -4.23 8.28
C ASP A 38 16.02 -4.28 6.81
N MET A 39 15.05 -4.20 5.88
CA MET A 39 15.32 -4.22 4.44
C MET A 39 16.15 -2.99 4.01
N PHE A 40 15.93 -1.86 4.65
CA PHE A 40 16.66 -0.60 4.46
C PHE A 40 17.13 -0.08 5.81
N THR A 41 18.36 0.42 5.89
CA THR A 41 18.70 1.38 6.95
C THR A 41 18.09 2.75 6.64
N GLN A 42 18.05 3.65 7.62
CA GLN A 42 17.55 5.00 7.40
C GLN A 42 18.41 5.77 6.39
N GLU A 43 19.72 5.65 6.48
CA GLU A 43 20.66 6.27 5.57
C GLU A 43 20.43 5.78 4.13
N GLU A 44 20.32 4.47 3.93
CA GLU A 44 20.07 3.88 2.61
C GLU A 44 18.73 4.33 2.02
N ALA A 45 17.65 4.33 2.82
CA ALA A 45 16.33 4.74 2.37
C ALA A 45 16.31 6.22 1.96
N VAL A 46 16.86 7.09 2.81
CA VAL A 46 16.93 8.54 2.56
C VAL A 46 17.78 8.83 1.34
N GLU A 47 18.97 8.22 1.23
CA GLU A 47 19.86 8.39 0.10
C GLU A 47 19.17 7.95 -1.21
N PHE A 48 18.51 6.79 -1.21
CA PHE A 48 17.78 6.32 -2.38
C PHE A 48 16.69 7.28 -2.83
N LEU A 49 15.85 7.76 -1.91
CA LEU A 49 14.76 8.69 -2.22
C LEU A 49 15.29 10.01 -2.80
N GLN A 50 16.38 10.55 -2.23
CA GLN A 50 16.98 11.81 -2.67
C GLN A 50 17.73 11.66 -3.99
N ASN A 51 18.53 10.61 -4.16
CA ASN A 51 19.42 10.45 -5.30
C ASN A 51 18.71 9.85 -6.51
N SER A 52 17.90 8.81 -6.30
CA SER A 52 17.22 8.11 -7.40
C SER A 52 15.90 8.77 -7.76
N TRP A 53 15.10 9.16 -6.76
CA TRP A 53 13.76 9.70 -7.00
C TRP A 53 13.61 11.20 -6.85
N LYS A 54 14.68 11.88 -6.41
CA LYS A 54 14.74 13.35 -6.27
C LYS A 54 13.71 13.91 -5.28
N ILE A 55 13.24 13.10 -4.33
CA ILE A 55 12.40 13.59 -3.22
C ILE A 55 13.28 14.43 -2.29
N LYS A 56 12.90 15.68 -2.07
CA LYS A 56 13.72 16.64 -1.32
C LYS A 56 13.38 16.63 0.17
N ASN A 57 14.37 16.97 0.99
CA ASN A 57 14.22 17.26 2.41
C ASN A 57 13.51 16.15 3.21
N VAL A 58 13.79 14.88 2.90
CA VAL A 58 13.07 13.71 3.46
C VAL A 58 13.02 13.75 4.99
N LEU A 59 14.16 13.91 5.66
CA LEU A 59 14.23 13.90 7.13
C LEU A 59 13.56 15.10 7.79
N ASP A 60 13.55 16.27 7.13
CA ASP A 60 12.86 17.44 7.66
C ASP A 60 11.34 17.28 7.50
N ARG A 61 10.89 16.75 6.35
CA ARG A 61 9.47 16.47 6.10
C ARG A 61 8.93 15.35 6.97
N MET A 62 9.76 14.41 7.42
CA MET A 62 9.36 13.46 8.46
C MET A 62 8.95 14.14 9.78
N LYS A 63 9.36 15.38 10.03
CA LYS A 63 9.01 16.13 11.25
C LYS A 63 7.83 17.08 11.04
N THR A 64 7.63 17.57 9.81
CA THR A 64 6.71 18.68 9.54
C THR A 64 5.62 18.38 8.52
N ASP A 65 5.75 17.30 7.74
CA ASP A 65 4.96 17.05 6.54
C ASP A 65 4.86 15.55 6.19
N ARG A 66 4.64 14.71 7.21
CA ARG A 66 4.71 13.24 7.09
C ARG A 66 3.72 12.69 6.06
N LYS A 67 2.48 13.17 6.08
CA LYS A 67 1.41 12.74 5.15
C LYS A 67 1.78 12.98 3.69
N ASN A 68 2.18 14.20 3.32
CA ASN A 68 2.51 14.50 1.93
C ASN A 68 3.83 13.83 1.50
N LEU A 69 4.77 13.59 2.42
CA LEU A 69 5.95 12.79 2.12
C LEU A 69 5.56 11.34 1.79
N ALA A 70 4.69 10.71 2.59
CA ALA A 70 4.19 9.36 2.33
C ALA A 70 3.46 9.27 0.98
N ASP A 71 2.58 10.24 0.68
CA ASP A 71 1.86 10.30 -0.59
C ASP A 71 2.79 10.45 -1.80
N GLU A 72 3.83 11.29 -1.68
CA GLU A 72 4.82 11.46 -2.74
C GLU A 72 5.61 10.17 -2.96
N ILE A 73 6.03 9.48 -1.89
CA ILE A 73 6.72 8.19 -1.99
C ILE A 73 5.83 7.15 -2.67
N VAL A 74 4.57 7.01 -2.25
CA VAL A 74 3.58 6.11 -2.88
C VAL A 74 3.43 6.43 -4.37
N THR A 75 3.29 7.71 -4.72
CA THR A 75 3.17 8.16 -6.11
C THR A 75 4.42 7.81 -6.92
N GLN A 76 5.62 8.02 -6.36
CA GLN A 76 6.87 7.69 -7.04
C GLN A 76 7.03 6.18 -7.25
N ILE A 77 6.61 5.35 -6.28
CA ILE A 77 6.61 3.89 -6.41
C ILE A 77 5.71 3.47 -7.57
N LEU A 78 4.44 3.90 -7.56
CA LEU A 78 3.47 3.57 -8.60
C LEU A 78 3.90 4.05 -10.00
N ALA A 79 4.66 5.15 -10.08
CA ALA A 79 5.15 5.70 -11.34
C ALA A 79 6.41 4.99 -11.88
N LYS A 80 7.24 4.41 -11.01
CA LYS A 80 8.59 3.92 -11.37
C LYS A 80 8.79 2.42 -11.21
N VAL A 81 7.94 1.77 -10.43
CA VAL A 81 8.06 0.35 -10.10
C VAL A 81 6.78 -0.35 -10.57
N PRO A 82 6.84 -1.16 -11.64
CA PRO A 82 5.65 -1.71 -12.26
C PRO A 82 5.07 -2.87 -11.44
N PHE A 83 3.75 -2.88 -11.28
CA PHE A 83 3.02 -4.08 -10.86
C PHE A 83 2.95 -5.07 -12.03
N GLN A 84 3.57 -6.25 -11.89
CA GLN A 84 3.71 -7.22 -12.97
C GLN A 84 3.93 -8.64 -12.47
N SER A 85 3.57 -9.62 -13.31
CA SER A 85 3.82 -11.06 -13.08
C SER A 85 4.76 -11.69 -14.14
N ILE A 86 5.31 -10.87 -15.05
CA ILE A 86 6.13 -11.30 -16.19
C ILE A 86 7.35 -12.10 -15.71
N SER A 87 8.05 -11.62 -14.67
CA SER A 87 9.23 -12.33 -14.15
C SER A 87 8.89 -13.73 -13.63
N LEU A 88 7.75 -13.87 -12.95
CA LEU A 88 7.29 -15.15 -12.39
C LEU A 88 6.88 -16.11 -13.50
N VAL A 89 6.14 -15.62 -14.50
CA VAL A 89 5.65 -16.45 -15.62
C VAL A 89 6.80 -16.89 -16.53
N ALA A 90 7.79 -16.02 -16.74
CA ALA A 90 8.97 -16.31 -17.57
C ALA A 90 9.94 -17.30 -16.90
N ALA A 91 9.94 -17.41 -15.57
CA ALA A 91 10.74 -18.37 -14.85
C ALA A 91 10.26 -19.81 -15.09
N LYS A 92 11.21 -20.75 -15.19
CA LYS A 92 10.89 -22.19 -15.20
C LYS A 92 10.21 -22.58 -13.90
N PRO A 93 9.27 -23.54 -13.89
CA PRO A 93 8.54 -23.94 -12.69
C PRO A 93 9.43 -24.21 -11.47
N GLU A 94 10.59 -24.86 -11.66
CA GLU A 94 11.58 -25.16 -10.64
C GLU A 94 12.31 -23.94 -10.05
N ASP A 95 12.35 -22.84 -10.80
CA ASP A 95 12.99 -21.59 -10.39
C ASP A 95 11.99 -20.61 -9.74
N ARG A 96 10.68 -20.91 -9.78
CA ARG A 96 9.63 -20.08 -9.20
C ARG A 96 9.63 -20.20 -7.68
N ASN A 97 10.20 -19.19 -7.04
CA ASN A 97 10.29 -19.12 -5.59
C ASN A 97 9.78 -17.77 -5.09
N ARG A 98 9.40 -17.71 -3.81
CA ARG A 98 9.13 -16.44 -3.15
C ARG A 98 10.44 -15.64 -3.07
N PRO A 99 10.53 -14.42 -3.62
CA PRO A 99 11.75 -13.63 -3.57
C PRO A 99 12.18 -13.29 -2.14
N SER A 100 13.49 -13.22 -1.90
CA SER A 100 14.04 -12.73 -0.63
C SER A 100 13.87 -11.21 -0.49
N PHE A 101 14.07 -10.65 0.70
CA PHE A 101 14.06 -9.20 0.88
C PHE A 101 15.16 -8.49 0.06
N GLU A 102 16.32 -9.13 -0.09
CA GLU A 102 17.42 -8.60 -0.90
C GLU A 102 17.04 -8.59 -2.39
N ASP A 103 16.37 -9.64 -2.88
CA ASP A 103 15.85 -9.69 -4.25
C ASP A 103 14.77 -8.64 -4.48
N ILE A 104 13.80 -8.51 -3.57
CA ILE A 104 12.72 -7.52 -3.66
C ILE A 104 13.29 -6.11 -3.71
N LYS A 105 14.22 -5.79 -2.81
CA LYS A 105 14.93 -4.49 -2.79
C LYS A 105 15.65 -4.24 -4.11
N ALA A 106 16.43 -5.19 -4.60
CA ALA A 106 17.16 -5.04 -5.86
C ALA A 106 16.23 -4.83 -7.07
N ARG A 107 15.17 -5.64 -7.19
CA ARG A 107 14.18 -5.55 -8.28
C ARG A 107 13.43 -4.22 -8.27
N CYS A 108 12.96 -3.78 -7.11
CA CYS A 108 12.15 -2.57 -7.03
C CYS A 108 12.98 -1.28 -7.16
N THR A 109 14.19 -1.24 -6.59
CA THR A 109 15.10 -0.08 -6.75
C THR A 109 15.60 0.09 -8.19
N THR A 110 15.62 -0.98 -8.98
CA THR A 110 15.99 -0.96 -10.40
C THR A 110 14.79 -0.86 -11.35
N GLY A 111 13.57 -0.71 -10.84
CA GLY A 111 12.35 -0.51 -11.65
C GLY A 111 11.79 -1.78 -12.31
N ILE A 112 12.18 -2.97 -11.86
CA ILE A 112 11.64 -4.26 -12.36
C ILE A 112 10.26 -4.55 -11.76
N GLY A 113 10.06 -4.22 -10.48
CA GLY A 113 8.81 -4.46 -9.75
C GLY A 113 8.41 -5.93 -9.63
N GLY A 114 7.11 -6.17 -9.43
CA GLY A 114 6.57 -7.51 -9.16
C GLY A 114 5.10 -7.50 -8.75
N LEU A 115 4.66 -8.59 -8.10
CA LEU A 115 3.30 -8.74 -7.59
C LEU A 115 3.09 -8.00 -6.25
N CYS A 116 1.88 -8.07 -5.68
CA CYS A 116 1.53 -7.37 -4.45
C CYS A 116 2.46 -7.70 -3.28
N SER A 117 2.85 -8.97 -3.15
CA SER A 117 3.76 -9.46 -2.12
C SER A 117 5.20 -8.95 -2.28
N GLU A 118 5.60 -8.50 -3.47
CA GLU A 118 6.89 -7.85 -3.69
C GLU A 118 6.76 -6.33 -3.52
N MET A 119 5.79 -5.72 -4.20
CA MET A 119 5.55 -4.28 -4.25
C MET A 119 5.23 -3.69 -2.88
N ASN A 120 4.29 -4.29 -2.14
CA ASN A 120 3.93 -3.78 -0.81
C ASN A 120 5.01 -4.12 0.21
N THR A 121 5.74 -5.23 0.08
CA THR A 121 6.90 -5.52 0.95
C THR A 121 8.04 -4.53 0.74
N PHE A 122 8.35 -4.17 -0.51
CA PHE A 122 9.32 -3.13 -0.83
C PHE A 122 8.89 -1.78 -0.25
N THR A 123 7.63 -1.40 -0.45
CA THR A 123 7.06 -0.14 0.05
C THR A 123 7.12 -0.09 1.57
N TRP A 124 6.76 -1.18 2.25
CA TRP A 124 6.92 -1.33 3.71
C TRP A 124 8.37 -1.12 4.13
N GLY A 125 9.31 -1.84 3.52
CA GLY A 125 10.73 -1.76 3.87
C GLY A 125 11.31 -0.36 3.68
N LEU A 126 10.93 0.31 2.59
CA LEU A 126 11.39 1.66 2.28
C LEU A 126 10.83 2.70 3.27
N LEU A 127 9.52 2.70 3.51
CA LEU A 127 8.87 3.64 4.45
C LEU A 127 9.32 3.38 5.90
N LYS A 128 9.43 2.12 6.31
CA LYS A 128 9.98 1.75 7.62
C LYS A 128 11.41 2.25 7.77
N GLY A 129 12.25 2.06 6.74
CA GLY A 129 13.62 2.56 6.71
C GLY A 129 13.70 4.08 6.91
N VAL A 130 12.82 4.85 6.25
CA VAL A 130 12.74 6.32 6.47
C VAL A 130 12.38 6.67 7.92
N GLY A 131 11.58 5.83 8.59
CA GLY A 131 11.15 6.00 9.97
C GLY A 131 9.64 6.17 10.15
N PHE A 132 8.83 5.78 9.16
CA PHE A 132 7.38 5.70 9.34
C PHE A 132 7.00 4.52 10.25
N ASP A 133 5.96 4.70 11.05
CA ASP A 133 5.29 3.61 11.76
C ASP A 133 4.34 2.92 10.79
N ILE A 134 4.72 1.72 10.32
CA ILE A 134 4.07 1.02 9.22
C ILE A 134 4.13 -0.50 9.38
N CYS A 135 3.06 -1.20 9.00
CA CYS A 135 3.05 -2.65 8.86
C CYS A 135 2.56 -3.12 7.50
N LEU A 136 2.79 -4.40 7.22
CA LEU A 136 2.05 -5.18 6.23
C LEU A 136 0.84 -5.80 6.89
N ALA A 137 -0.32 -5.75 6.23
CA ALA A 137 -1.53 -6.42 6.69
C ALA A 137 -2.09 -7.33 5.59
N PRO A 138 -2.62 -8.52 5.94
CA PRO A 138 -3.32 -9.36 4.99
C PRO A 138 -4.65 -8.72 4.63
N SER A 139 -5.03 -8.89 3.38
CA SER A 139 -6.32 -8.50 2.83
C SER A 139 -6.72 -9.48 1.75
N THR A 140 -7.97 -9.41 1.31
CA THR A 140 -8.50 -10.32 0.27
C THR A 140 -8.98 -9.50 -0.89
N VAL A 141 -8.54 -9.82 -2.09
CA VAL A 141 -9.15 -9.38 -3.36
C VAL A 141 -10.46 -10.13 -3.57
N THR A 142 -11.58 -9.41 -3.72
CA THR A 142 -12.92 -10.03 -3.75
C THR A 142 -13.23 -10.88 -4.98
N SER A 143 -12.60 -10.61 -6.13
CA SER A 143 -12.74 -11.47 -7.32
C SER A 143 -12.11 -12.85 -7.11
N THR A 144 -11.31 -13.01 -6.06
CA THR A 144 -10.62 -14.26 -5.67
C THR A 144 -10.98 -14.67 -4.24
N ILE A 145 -12.22 -14.38 -3.79
CA ILE A 145 -12.70 -14.68 -2.42
C ILE A 145 -12.59 -16.15 -2.02
N THR A 146 -12.51 -17.08 -2.99
CA THR A 146 -12.29 -18.51 -2.76
C THR A 146 -10.91 -18.83 -2.20
N ALA A 147 -9.98 -17.88 -2.25
CA ALA A 147 -8.66 -17.93 -1.64
C ALA A 147 -8.42 -16.63 -0.84
N PRO A 148 -8.94 -16.52 0.40
CA PRO A 148 -8.80 -15.31 1.22
C PRO A 148 -7.33 -15.03 1.58
N GLU A 149 -7.07 -13.81 2.04
CA GLU A 149 -5.73 -13.33 2.48
C GLU A 149 -4.67 -13.40 1.38
N ASN A 150 -5.11 -13.22 0.12
CA ASN A 150 -4.28 -13.30 -1.07
C ASN A 150 -3.62 -11.97 -1.49
N HIS A 151 -3.84 -10.89 -0.74
CA HIS A 151 -3.32 -9.57 -1.05
C HIS A 151 -2.71 -8.92 0.18
N ALA A 152 -1.52 -8.34 0.04
CA ALA A 152 -0.89 -7.57 1.11
C ALA A 152 -1.22 -6.10 0.91
N ILE A 153 -1.45 -5.37 2.00
CA ILE A 153 -1.64 -3.91 2.02
C ILE A 153 -0.80 -3.31 3.15
N LEU A 154 -0.77 -1.98 3.22
CA LEU A 154 0.04 -1.24 4.19
C LEU A 154 -0.84 -0.40 5.10
N LEU A 155 -0.55 -0.45 6.39
CA LEU A 155 -1.17 0.42 7.38
C LEU A 155 -0.11 1.33 7.99
N LEU A 156 -0.32 2.64 7.89
CA LEU A 156 0.57 3.68 8.41
C LEU A 156 -0.11 4.39 9.57
N ARG A 157 0.64 4.66 10.64
CA ARG A 157 0.17 5.40 11.81
C ARG A 157 0.83 6.76 11.94
N GLY A 158 0.09 7.74 12.43
CA GLY A 158 0.64 9.03 12.82
C GLY A 158 1.09 9.85 11.62
N LEU A 159 0.29 9.94 10.56
CA LEU A 159 0.63 10.74 9.38
C LEU A 159 0.25 12.21 9.55
N GLU A 160 -0.89 12.51 10.16
CA GLU A 160 -1.35 13.88 10.43
C GLU A 160 -1.49 14.14 11.94
N GLN A 161 -1.91 13.14 12.72
CA GLN A 161 -2.15 13.20 14.15
C GLN A 161 -1.72 11.90 14.83
N ASP A 162 -1.29 11.98 16.09
CA ASP A 162 -0.88 10.79 16.85
C ASP A 162 -2.00 9.74 16.90
N GLY A 163 -1.69 8.54 16.43
CA GLY A 163 -2.61 7.40 16.46
C GLY A 163 -3.62 7.33 15.31
N ASP A 164 -3.64 8.31 14.39
CA ASP A 164 -4.41 8.20 13.17
C ASP A 164 -3.94 7.02 12.31
N LEU A 165 -4.80 6.53 11.43
CA LEU A 165 -4.51 5.35 10.64
C LEU A 165 -4.82 5.56 9.17
N TYR A 166 -3.85 5.21 8.33
CA TYR A 166 -3.91 5.38 6.89
C TYR A 166 -3.61 4.06 6.19
N LEU A 167 -4.31 3.81 5.10
CA LEU A 167 -4.06 2.73 4.16
C LEU A 167 -3.16 3.21 3.03
N ALA A 168 -2.19 2.40 2.63
CA ALA A 168 -1.50 2.53 1.35
C ALA A 168 -1.49 1.18 0.61
N ASP A 169 -1.50 1.24 -0.72
CA ASP A 169 -1.40 0.06 -1.57
C ASP A 169 -0.69 0.41 -2.88
N CYS A 170 0.55 -0.05 -3.00
CA CYS A 170 1.40 0.09 -4.18
C CYS A 170 1.42 -1.18 -5.05
N GLY A 171 0.70 -2.24 -4.63
CA GLY A 171 0.79 -3.58 -5.18
C GLY A 171 -0.48 -4.05 -5.88
N MET A 172 -1.34 -3.13 -6.31
CA MET A 172 -2.61 -3.43 -6.96
C MET A 172 -2.63 -2.89 -8.40
N GLY A 173 -3.24 -3.64 -9.32
CA GLY A 173 -3.46 -3.18 -10.71
C GLY A 173 -4.37 -1.95 -10.84
N PHE A 174 -5.03 -1.56 -9.76
CA PHE A 174 -5.87 -0.37 -9.66
C PHE A 174 -5.23 0.61 -8.67
N PRO A 175 -4.35 1.52 -9.13
CA PRO A 175 -3.50 2.32 -8.26
C PRO A 175 -4.31 3.20 -7.30
N THR A 176 -3.77 3.39 -6.10
CA THR A 176 -4.22 4.39 -5.13
C THR A 176 -3.07 5.35 -4.91
N PHE A 177 -3.08 6.50 -5.59
CA PHE A 177 -1.93 7.42 -5.69
C PHE A 177 -1.67 8.25 -4.42
N ARG A 178 -2.12 7.76 -3.27
CA ARG A 178 -2.04 8.45 -1.98
C ARG A 178 -2.27 7.46 -0.85
N THR A 179 -1.86 7.85 0.35
CA THR A 179 -2.34 7.21 1.57
C THR A 179 -3.77 7.70 1.87
N VAL A 180 -4.64 6.77 2.27
CA VAL A 180 -6.08 7.00 2.49
C VAL A 180 -6.38 6.90 3.98
N SER A 181 -6.93 7.96 4.57
CA SER A 181 -7.36 7.91 5.98
C SER A 181 -8.43 6.84 6.16
N LEU A 182 -8.29 6.03 7.22
CA LEU A 182 -9.29 5.07 7.67
C LEU A 182 -10.22 5.65 8.73
N ASP A 183 -10.03 6.92 9.11
CA ASP A 183 -10.90 7.65 10.04
C ASP A 183 -12.13 8.20 9.32
N PHE A 184 -13.03 7.29 8.94
CA PHE A 184 -14.35 7.61 8.41
C PHE A 184 -15.40 6.68 9.00
N ALA A 185 -16.60 7.23 9.23
CA ALA A 185 -17.69 6.52 9.90
C ALA A 185 -18.33 5.44 9.02
N GLU A 186 -18.73 5.80 7.79
CA GLU A 186 -19.37 4.87 6.85
C GLU A 186 -18.61 4.81 5.52
N GLU A 187 -18.26 5.98 4.97
CA GLU A 187 -17.59 6.08 3.67
C GLU A 187 -16.46 7.11 3.71
N SER A 188 -15.39 6.85 2.98
CA SER A 188 -14.37 7.85 2.67
C SER A 188 -14.91 8.86 1.66
N PRO A 189 -14.22 10.00 1.45
CA PRO A 189 -14.42 10.83 0.27
C PRO A 189 -14.28 10.02 -1.04
N ILE A 190 -14.89 10.53 -2.11
CA ILE A 190 -14.66 10.02 -3.46
C ILE A 190 -13.33 10.58 -3.97
N PHE A 191 -12.43 9.69 -4.34
CA PHE A 191 -11.15 9.99 -4.98
C PHE A 191 -11.31 9.91 -6.50
N LYS A 192 -10.71 10.87 -7.20
CA LYS A 192 -10.66 10.92 -8.66
C LYS A 192 -9.23 11.07 -9.13
N ASP A 193 -8.74 10.08 -9.87
CA ASP A 193 -7.39 9.99 -10.40
C ASP A 193 -7.47 9.72 -11.91
N SER A 194 -7.46 10.79 -12.70
CA SER A 194 -7.67 10.73 -14.16
C SER A 194 -9.02 10.08 -14.50
N PHE A 195 -9.01 8.87 -15.04
CA PHE A 195 -10.21 8.10 -15.41
C PHE A 195 -10.71 7.19 -14.28
N LEU A 196 -9.99 7.09 -13.16
CA LEU A 196 -10.34 6.24 -12.03
C LEU A 196 -11.14 7.05 -10.99
N GLU A 197 -12.30 6.54 -10.58
CA GLU A 197 -13.10 7.09 -9.49
C GLU A 197 -13.34 6.01 -8.43
N TYR A 198 -12.92 6.23 -7.19
CA TYR A 198 -13.06 5.21 -6.15
C TYR A 198 -13.30 5.81 -4.76
N LYS A 199 -13.85 5.00 -3.86
CA LYS A 199 -14.00 5.33 -2.43
C LYS A 199 -13.86 4.08 -1.58
N TYR A 200 -13.79 4.25 -0.27
CA TYR A 200 -13.80 3.15 0.69
C TYR A 200 -15.08 3.18 1.52
N VAL A 201 -15.64 2.02 1.81
CA VAL A 201 -16.92 1.86 2.53
C VAL A 201 -16.76 0.84 3.63
N ARG A 202 -17.27 1.12 4.83
CA ARG A 202 -17.42 0.13 5.89
C ARG A 202 -18.68 -0.69 5.66
N HIS A 203 -18.52 -2.01 5.58
CA HIS A 203 -19.63 -2.94 5.36
C HIS A 203 -19.36 -4.25 6.10
N GLU A 204 -20.26 -4.66 6.99
CA GLU A 204 -20.18 -5.93 7.73
C GLU A 204 -18.82 -6.17 8.43
N GLY A 205 -18.31 -5.14 9.13
CA GLY A 205 -17.02 -5.21 9.84
C GLY A 205 -15.79 -5.27 8.93
N LYS A 206 -15.96 -4.90 7.65
CA LYS A 206 -14.91 -4.83 6.64
C LYS A 206 -14.81 -3.44 6.04
N ILE A 207 -13.64 -3.07 5.57
CA ILE A 207 -13.44 -1.91 4.69
C ILE A 207 -13.33 -2.40 3.26
N LEU A 208 -14.15 -1.84 2.38
CA LEU A 208 -14.24 -2.22 0.97
C LEU A 208 -13.84 -1.06 0.07
N ARG A 209 -13.01 -1.31 -0.95
CA ARG A 209 -12.75 -0.33 -2.01
C ARG A 209 -13.79 -0.48 -3.11
N MET A 210 -14.52 0.60 -3.37
CA MET A 210 -15.58 0.68 -4.37
C MET A 210 -15.12 1.51 -5.55
N HIS A 211 -15.45 1.08 -6.76
CA HIS A 211 -15.08 1.73 -8.01
C HIS A 211 -16.27 2.38 -8.71
N GLY A 212 -15.99 3.43 -9.48
CA GLY A 212 -16.92 4.08 -10.38
C GLY A 212 -17.30 3.16 -11.52
N LYS A 213 -18.48 3.40 -12.09
CA LYS A 213 -18.95 2.63 -13.24
C LYS A 213 -18.11 2.98 -14.47
N GLY A 214 -17.43 1.99 -15.05
CA GLY A 214 -16.60 2.15 -16.25
C GLY A 214 -15.11 2.30 -15.98
N ASP A 215 -14.67 2.14 -14.73
CA ASP A 215 -13.26 2.08 -14.34
C ASP A 215 -12.56 0.75 -14.78
N MET A 216 -13.31 -0.14 -15.46
CA MET A 216 -12.89 -1.43 -16.00
C MET A 216 -13.30 -1.56 -17.47
#